data_AF-A0A392WBH8-F1
#
_entry.id   AF-A0A392WBH8-F1
#
_cell.length_a   1.000
_cell.length_b   1.000
_cell.length_c   1.000
_cell.angle_alpha   90.00
_cell.angle_beta   90.00
_cell.angle_gamma   90.00
#
_symmetry.space_group_name_H-M   'P 1'
#
loop_
_entity.id
_entity.type
_entity.pdbx_description
1 polymer ?
#
loop_
_entity_poly.entity_id
_entity_poly.type
_entity_poly.pdbx_seq_one_letter_code
_entity_poly.pdbx_strand_id
1 'polypeptide(L)' 'TTLGTYVLREEANVWWKNAKIRLGPGGIAIPWEMFKMEFLVKYFPADVKNKKVVEFMELKQGNMTVA' A
#
# COMPACT_ATOMS: atom_id res chain seq x y z
N THR A 1 13.71 17.50 2.19
CA THR A 1 12.77 16.36 2.12
C THR A 1 12.71 15.66 0.75
N THR A 2 13.59 16.00 -0.20
CA THR A 2 13.57 15.53 -1.60
C THR A 2 14.04 14.09 -1.80
N LEU A 3 14.96 13.58 -0.96
CA LEU A 3 15.52 12.24 -1.16
C LEU A 3 14.52 11.11 -0.82
N GLY A 4 13.82 11.23 0.30
CA GLY A 4 12.84 10.20 0.72
C GLY A 4 11.65 10.08 -0.24
N THR A 5 11.13 11.21 -0.72
CA THR A 5 10.03 11.22 -1.70
C THR A 5 10.47 10.66 -3.06
N TYR A 6 11.71 10.92 -3.47
CA TYR A 6 12.29 10.33 -4.68
C TYR A 6 12.44 8.80 -4.55
N VAL A 7 13.03 8.32 -3.46
CA VAL A 7 13.24 6.88 -3.24
C VAL A 7 11.92 6.11 -3.22
N LEU A 8 10.90 6.62 -2.52
CA LEU A 8 9.58 5.97 -2.46
C LEU A 8 8.89 5.95 -3.83
N ARG A 9 9.04 7.00 -4.63
CA ARG A 9 8.52 7.05 -6.01
C ARG A 9 9.20 6.00 -6.89
N GLU A 10 10.52 5.91 -6.83
CA GLU A 10 11.29 4.94 -7.63
C GLU A 10 10.97 3.50 -7.23
N GLU A 11 10.85 3.20 -5.93
CA GLU A 11 10.44 1.88 -5.45
C GLU A 11 9.06 1.49 -5.98
N ALA A 12 8.09 2.39 -5.89
CA ALA A 12 6.73 2.16 -6.40
C ALA A 12 6.71 1.95 -7.93
N ASN A 13 7.50 2.72 -8.68
CA ASN A 13 7.62 2.59 -10.13
C ASN A 13 8.21 1.22 -10.54
N VAL A 14 9.30 0.81 -9.88
CA VAL A 14 9.96 -0.47 -10.13
C VAL A 14 9.05 -1.63 -9.77
N TRP A 15 8.40 -1.57 -8.60
CA TRP A 15 7.44 -2.59 -8.18
C TRP A 15 6.31 -2.74 -9.20
N TRP A 16 5.67 -1.64 -9.60
CA TRP A 16 4.52 -1.71 -10.49
C TRP A 16 4.90 -2.21 -11.88
N LYS A 17 6.07 -1.84 -12.41
CA LYS A 17 6.59 -2.39 -13.67
C LYS A 17 6.68 -3.92 -13.63
N ASN A 18 7.19 -4.47 -12.53
CA ASN A 18 7.33 -5.92 -12.34
C ASN A 18 5.98 -6.61 -12.10
N ALA A 19 5.08 -6.00 -11.34
CA ALA A 19 3.74 -6.54 -11.08
C ALA A 19 2.93 -6.67 -12.38
N LYS A 20 2.97 -5.64 -13.25
CA LYS A 20 2.29 -5.67 -14.55
C LYS A 20 2.73 -6.84 -15.43
N ILE A 21 4.02 -7.17 -15.45
CA ILE A 21 4.54 -8.29 -16.23
C ILE A 21 3.96 -9.63 -15.75
N ARG A 22 3.81 -9.81 -14.43
CA ARG A 22 3.21 -11.02 -13.86
C ARG A 22 1.71 -11.13 -14.14
N LEU A 23 1.01 -9.99 -14.14
CA LEU A 23 -0.45 -9.93 -14.27
C LEU A 23 -0.95 -10.18 -15.69
N GLY A 24 -0.10 -10.04 -16.71
CA GLY A 24 -0.45 -10.40 -18.09
C GLY A 24 0.41 -9.70 -19.13
N PRO A 25 0.25 -10.08 -20.42
CA PRO A 25 0.99 -9.46 -21.51
C PRO A 25 0.69 -7.96 -21.59
N GLY A 26 1.75 -7.16 -21.77
CA GLY A 26 1.66 -5.71 -21.87
C GLY A 26 0.70 -5.29 -23.00
N GLY A 27 -0.34 -4.54 -22.65
CA GLY A 27 -1.36 -4.08 -23.59
C GLY A 27 -2.79 -4.41 -23.15
N ILE A 28 -2.98 -5.36 -22.24
CA ILE A 28 -4.29 -5.62 -21.63
C ILE A 28 -4.50 -4.67 -20.45
N ALA A 29 -5.66 -4.01 -20.41
CA ALA A 29 -6.05 -3.19 -19.28
C ALA A 29 -6.17 -4.06 -18.02
N ILE A 30 -5.41 -3.72 -16.97
CA ILE A 30 -5.47 -4.41 -15.69
C ILE A 30 -6.71 -3.91 -14.94
N PRO A 31 -7.65 -4.81 -14.54
CA PRO A 31 -8.79 -4.42 -13.74
C PRO A 31 -8.35 -3.77 -12.42
N TRP A 32 -9.09 -2.75 -11.97
CA TRP A 32 -8.81 -2.05 -10.72
C TRP A 32 -8.70 -2.98 -9.51
N GLU A 33 -9.54 -4.01 -9.45
CA GLU A 33 -9.50 -5.01 -8.37
C GLU A 33 -8.19 -5.79 -8.32
N MET A 34 -7.60 -6.13 -9.48
CA MET A 34 -6.31 -6.83 -9.55
C MET A 34 -5.17 -5.93 -9.07
N PHE A 35 -5.19 -4.65 -9.46
CA PHE A 35 -4.24 -3.66 -8.94
C PHE A 35 -4.33 -3.57 -7.40
N LYS A 36 -5.54 -3.41 -6.86
CA LYS A 36 -5.75 -3.32 -5.41
C LYS A 36 -5.23 -4.55 -4.69
N MET A 37 -5.45 -5.74 -5.23
CA MET A 37 -4.95 -6.98 -4.65
C MET A 37 -3.42 -7.00 -4.56
N GLU A 38 -2.71 -6.75 -5.67
CA GLU A 38 -1.23 -6.69 -5.69
C GLU A 38 -0.69 -5.60 -4.76
N PHE A 39 -1.32 -4.42 -4.77
CA PHE A 39 -0.93 -3.30 -3.93
C PHE A 39 -1.04 -3.65 -2.44
N LEU A 40 -2.16 -4.24 -2.02
CA LEU A 40 -2.39 -4.62 -0.63
C LEU A 40 -1.43 -5.74 -0.19
N VAL A 41 -1.10 -6.69 -1.06
CA VAL A 41 -0.11 -7.73 -0.74
C VAL A 41 1.28 -7.12 -0.49
N LYS A 42 1.71 -6.18 -1.33
CA LYS A 42 3.04 -5.55 -1.23
C LYS A 42 3.18 -4.60 -0.06
N TYR A 43 2.20 -3.71 0.14
CA TYR A 43 2.33 -2.58 1.07
C TYR A 43 1.51 -2.73 2.35
N PHE A 44 0.58 -3.68 2.39
CA PHE A 44 -0.23 -3.98 3.57
C PHE A 44 -0.23 -5.49 3.87
N PRO A 45 0.94 -6.08 4.15
CA PRO A 45 1.03 -7.48 4.55
C PRO A 45 0.27 -7.73 5.87
N ALA A 46 -0.01 -9.00 6.17
CA ALA A 46 -0.88 -9.39 7.26
C ALA A 46 -0.39 -8.89 8.63
N ASP A 47 0.91 -8.86 8.86
CA ASP A 47 1.54 -8.31 10.05
C ASP A 47 1.31 -6.80 10.21
N VAL A 48 1.49 -6.02 9.12
CA VAL A 48 1.20 -4.58 9.10
C VAL A 48 -0.28 -4.32 9.35
N LYS A 49 -1.17 -5.11 8.74
CA LYS A 49 -2.62 -5.05 8.99
C LYS A 49 -2.95 -5.37 10.44
N ASN A 50 -2.43 -6.46 10.99
CA ASN A 50 -2.68 -6.88 12.36
C ASN A 50 -2.18 -5.82 13.35
N LYS A 51 -0.99 -5.24 13.11
CA LYS A 51 -0.48 -4.12 13.91
C LYS A 51 -1.43 -2.92 13.89
N LYS A 52 -1.95 -2.56 12.72
CA LYS A 52 -2.94 -1.47 12.59
C LYS A 52 -4.25 -1.78 13.29
N VAL A 53 -4.70 -3.03 13.29
CA VAL A 53 -5.88 -3.47 14.05
C VAL A 53 -5.64 -3.32 15.56
N VAL A 54 -4.49 -3.75 16.08
CA VAL A 54 -4.14 -3.57 17.49
C VAL A 54 -4.08 -2.09 17.87
N GLU A 55 -3.38 -1.27 17.07
CA GLU A 55 -3.32 0.19 17.27
C GLU A 55 -4.72 0.81 17.31
N PHE A 56 -5.63 0.34 16.46
CA PHE A 56 -7.03 0.80 16.43
C PHE A 56 -7.83 0.35 17.66
N MET A 57 -7.66 -0.89 18.11
CA MET A 57 -8.34 -1.42 19.31
C MET A 57 -7.88 -0.71 20.59
N GLU A 58 -6.62 -0.30 20.64
CA GLU A 58 -6.04 0.44 21.77
C GLU A 58 -6.29 1.95 21.69
N LEU A 59 -6.90 2.43 20.59
CA LEU A 59 -7.18 3.83 20.38
C LEU A 59 -8.17 4.34 21.45
N LYS A 60 -7.72 5.30 22.25
CA LYS A 60 -8.54 5.99 23.27
C LYS A 60 -8.53 7.47 22.96
N GLN A 61 -9.69 8.11 23.04
CA GLN A 61 -9.83 9.56 22.82
C GLN A 61 -8.95 10.38 23.77
N GLY A 62 -8.79 9.94 25.02
CA GLY A 62 -8.05 10.70 26.03
C GLY A 62 -8.61 12.12 26.18
N ASN A 63 -7.73 13.12 26.18
CA ASN A 63 -8.10 14.55 26.22
C ASN A 63 -8.25 15.16 24.81
N MET A 64 -8.29 14.37 23.75
CA MET A 64 -8.47 14.89 22.39
C MET A 64 -9.91 15.39 22.22
N THR A 65 -10.05 16.60 21.67
CA THR A 65 -11.35 17.16 21.30
C THR A 65 -11.82 16.53 19.99
N VAL A 66 -13.05 16.03 19.97
CA VAL A 66 -13.76 15.68 18.75
C VAL A 66 -14.58 16.92 18.36
N ALA A 67 -14.23 17.55 17.24
CA ALA A 67 -14.93 18.72 16.70
C ALA A 67 -16.03 18.30 15.73
#